data_AF-C0CI83-F1
#
_entry.id   AF-C0CI83-F1
#
_cell.length_a   1.000
_cell.length_b   1.000
_cell.length_c   1.000
_cell.angle_alpha   90.00
_cell.angle_beta   90.00
_cell.angle_gamma   90.00
#
_symmetry.space_group_name_H-M   'P 1'
#
loop_
_entity.id
_entity.type
_entity.pdbx_description
1 polymer ?
#
loop_
_entity_poly.entity_id
_entity_poly.type
_entity_poly.pdbx_seq_one_letter_code
_entity_poly.pdbx_strand_id
1 'polypeptide(L)'
;TMDVLAALCFSIIIVESARKKGYEGRKECSRAMMGACGISAVLLLFVYGGLTFLGATTIDVYPEVTDNAKLLSMIIQDLLGFGGMVLLGIIVGLACLTTSIGLTSATASYFETLFKGKVSYKTLVVVVTVFSFAVSNIGLNQIIAIASPILSLLYPVVIILVICSFFKDRLLRCYLPGAACLVAFVITCFDTLHSTFGMNFSFLEMLPLDSMGLGWVLPAVIGGLIGFFVPRKAKAAEEA
;
A
#
# COMPACT_ATOMS: atom_id res chain seq x y z
N THR A 1 1.42 -2.50 -6.48
CA THR A 1 0.31 -2.95 -5.61
C THR A 1 0.11 -1.95 -4.49
N MET A 2 -1.14 -1.69 -4.08
CA MET A 2 -1.47 -0.69 -3.04
C MET A 2 -1.64 -1.30 -1.64
N ASP A 3 -1.42 -2.61 -1.49
CA ASP A 3 -1.87 -3.37 -0.32
C ASP A 3 -1.21 -2.92 0.99
N VAL A 4 0.06 -2.53 0.97
CA VAL A 4 0.77 -2.09 2.18
C VAL A 4 0.29 -0.71 2.65
N LEU A 5 0.05 0.21 1.70
CA LEU A 5 -0.54 1.52 1.99
C LEU A 5 -1.96 1.36 2.54
N ALA A 6 -2.77 0.51 1.90
CA ALA A 6 -4.11 0.18 2.34
C ALA A 6 -4.08 -0.43 3.76
N ALA A 7 -3.16 -1.38 4.03
CA ALA A 7 -3.02 -1.99 5.34
C ALA A 7 -2.70 -0.97 6.44
N LEU A 8 -1.87 0.05 6.17
CA LEU A 8 -1.61 1.13 7.11
C LEU A 8 -2.89 1.94 7.41
N CYS A 9 -3.62 2.38 6.38
CA CYS A 9 -4.87 3.13 6.56
C CYS A 9 -5.95 2.31 7.29
N PHE A 10 -6.08 1.02 6.93
CA PHE A 10 -7.07 0.13 7.52
C PHE A 10 -6.70 -0.38 8.91
N SER A 11 -5.43 -0.36 9.30
CA SER A 11 -4.98 -0.83 10.61
C SER A 11 -5.72 -0.14 11.78
N ILE A 12 -5.98 1.16 11.66
CA ILE A 12 -6.68 1.95 12.69
C ILE A 12 -8.13 1.45 12.84
N ILE A 13 -8.84 1.26 11.72
CA ILE A 13 -10.23 0.75 11.74
C ILE A 13 -10.28 -0.67 12.27
N ILE A 14 -9.37 -1.55 11.85
CA ILE A 14 -9.34 -2.95 12.29
C ILE A 14 -9.12 -3.00 13.81
N VAL A 15 -8.23 -2.16 14.34
CA VAL A 15 -7.98 -2.05 15.79
C VAL A 15 -9.21 -1.53 16.54
N GLU A 16 -9.86 -0.49 16.03
CA GLU A 16 -11.05 0.07 16.65
C GLU A 16 -12.23 -0.92 16.60
N SER A 17 -12.40 -1.63 15.49
CA SER A 17 -13.44 -2.65 15.30
C SER A 17 -13.22 -3.86 16.23
N ALA A 18 -11.97 -4.28 16.43
CA ALA A 18 -11.63 -5.31 17.40
C ALA A 18 -11.90 -4.86 18.84
N ARG A 19 -11.57 -3.62 19.19
CA ARG A 19 -11.91 -3.05 20.52
C ARG A 19 -13.42 -2.98 20.74
N LYS A 20 -14.19 -2.52 19.74
CA LYS A 20 -15.66 -2.48 19.78
C LYS A 20 -16.30 -3.86 19.98
N LYS A 21 -15.64 -4.94 19.55
CA LYS A 21 -16.07 -6.32 19.79
C LYS A 21 -15.76 -6.85 21.20
N GLY A 22 -15.21 -6.04 22.09
CA GLY A 22 -14.93 -6.41 23.49
C GLY A 22 -13.51 -6.94 23.76
N TYR A 23 -12.61 -6.90 22.77
CA TYR A 23 -11.21 -7.27 22.97
C TYR A 23 -10.41 -6.09 23.55
N GLU A 24 -10.54 -5.86 24.87
CA GLU A 24 -9.83 -4.77 25.57
C GLU A 24 -8.36 -5.15 25.89
N GLY A 25 -8.08 -6.44 26.07
CA GLY A 25 -6.73 -6.94 26.35
C GLY A 25 -5.81 -6.86 25.13
N ARG A 26 -4.68 -6.13 25.24
CA ARG A 26 -3.70 -5.97 24.13
C ARG A 26 -3.22 -7.29 23.53
N LYS A 27 -3.02 -8.32 24.37
CA LYS A 27 -2.59 -9.66 23.93
C LYS A 27 -3.70 -10.43 23.23
N GLU A 28 -4.93 -10.32 23.71
CA GLU A 28 -6.10 -11.02 23.14
C GLU A 28 -6.51 -10.40 21.80
N CYS A 29 -6.55 -9.07 21.75
CA CYS A 29 -6.79 -8.28 20.54
C CYS A 29 -5.75 -8.62 19.45
N SER A 30 -4.47 -8.66 19.81
CA SER A 30 -3.38 -9.01 18.89
C SER A 30 -3.45 -10.46 18.41
N ARG A 31 -3.75 -11.43 19.29
CA ARG A 31 -3.88 -12.85 18.91
C ARG A 31 -5.06 -13.08 17.96
N ALA A 32 -6.21 -12.46 18.25
CA ALA A 32 -7.39 -12.55 17.41
C ALA A 32 -7.15 -11.94 16.02
N MET A 33 -6.53 -10.75 15.96
CA MET A 33 -6.14 -10.13 14.68
C MET A 33 -5.15 -10.97 13.90
N MET A 34 -4.11 -11.50 14.56
CA MET A 34 -3.08 -12.28 13.88
C MET A 34 -3.66 -13.57 13.28
N GLY A 35 -4.60 -14.23 13.97
CA GLY A 35 -5.34 -15.37 13.41
C GLY A 35 -6.17 -14.99 12.18
N ALA A 36 -6.93 -13.89 12.26
CA ALA A 36 -7.72 -13.40 11.14
C ALA A 36 -6.85 -13.00 9.94
N CYS A 37 -5.76 -12.26 10.17
CA CYS A 37 -4.81 -11.86 9.13
C CYS A 37 -4.11 -13.06 8.49
N GLY A 38 -3.76 -14.10 9.27
CA GLY A 38 -3.14 -15.31 8.74
C GLY A 38 -4.05 -16.05 7.77
N ILE A 39 -5.31 -16.24 8.13
CA ILE A 39 -6.30 -16.87 7.24
C ILE A 39 -6.51 -16.04 5.98
N SER A 40 -6.69 -14.72 6.12
CA SER A 40 -6.85 -13.82 4.98
C SER A 40 -5.63 -13.81 4.05
N ALA A 41 -4.41 -13.90 4.59
CA ALA A 41 -3.18 -13.93 3.81
C ALA A 41 -3.07 -15.21 2.94
N VAL A 42 -3.42 -16.37 3.49
CA VAL A 42 -3.43 -17.64 2.74
C VAL A 42 -4.48 -17.59 1.63
N LEU A 43 -5.67 -17.07 1.93
CA LEU A 43 -6.75 -16.96 0.95
C LEU A 43 -6.39 -16.00 -0.19
N LEU A 44 -5.80 -14.84 0.14
CA LEU A 44 -5.31 -13.87 -0.84
C LEU A 44 -4.19 -14.46 -1.69
N LEU A 45 -3.25 -15.18 -1.09
CA LEU A 45 -2.15 -15.83 -1.82
C LEU A 45 -2.69 -16.83 -2.85
N PHE A 46 -3.71 -17.62 -2.49
CA PHE A 46 -4.32 -18.56 -3.41
C PHE A 46 -5.01 -17.86 -4.59
N VAL A 47 -5.79 -16.81 -4.31
CA VAL A 47 -6.50 -16.04 -5.35
C VAL A 47 -5.53 -15.28 -6.26
N TYR A 48 -4.61 -14.50 -5.69
CA TYR A 48 -3.64 -13.72 -6.45
C TYR A 48 -2.66 -14.63 -7.19
N GLY A 49 -2.22 -15.74 -6.57
CA GLY A 49 -1.39 -16.73 -7.23
C GLY A 49 -2.08 -17.34 -8.45
N GLY A 50 -3.36 -17.69 -8.34
CA GLY A 50 -4.17 -18.16 -9.47
C GLY A 50 -4.30 -17.13 -10.59
N LEU A 51 -4.56 -15.86 -10.25
CA LEU A 51 -4.64 -14.75 -11.20
C LEU A 51 -3.28 -14.50 -11.90
N THR A 52 -2.18 -14.53 -11.14
CA THR A 52 -0.83 -14.39 -11.71
C THR A 52 -0.50 -15.54 -12.66
N PHE A 53 -0.87 -16.78 -12.33
CA PHE A 53 -0.68 -17.93 -13.20
C PHE A 53 -1.47 -17.82 -14.51
N LEU A 54 -2.74 -17.40 -14.41
CA LEU A 54 -3.59 -17.10 -15.58
C LEU A 54 -2.98 -16.00 -16.45
N GLY A 55 -2.54 -14.90 -15.86
CA GLY A 55 -1.89 -13.79 -16.59
C GLY A 55 -0.58 -14.20 -17.26
N ALA A 56 0.26 -15.00 -16.59
CA ALA A 56 1.52 -15.49 -17.15
C ALA A 56 1.31 -16.43 -18.34
N THR A 57 0.27 -17.27 -18.30
CA THR A 57 -0.02 -18.26 -19.37
C THR A 57 -0.64 -17.61 -20.62
N THR A 58 -1.25 -16.44 -20.46
CA THR A 58 -2.07 -15.79 -21.51
C THR A 58 -1.36 -14.62 -22.21
N ILE A 59 -0.24 -14.18 -21.65
CA ILE A 59 0.60 -13.10 -22.19
C ILE A 59 1.15 -13.43 -23.59
N ASP A 60 1.46 -14.71 -23.88
CA ASP A 60 1.97 -15.14 -25.19
C ASP A 60 0.86 -15.23 -26.26
N VAL A 61 -0.40 -15.32 -25.86
CA VAL A 61 -1.55 -15.52 -26.78
C VAL A 61 -2.17 -14.18 -27.21
N TYR A 62 -2.09 -13.14 -26.39
CA TYR A 62 -2.72 -11.84 -26.63
C TYR A 62 -1.72 -10.66 -26.55
N PRO A 63 -0.75 -10.56 -27.48
CA PRO A 63 0.29 -9.53 -27.44
C PRO A 63 -0.20 -8.09 -27.67
N GLU A 64 -1.40 -7.89 -28.24
CA GLU A 64 -1.93 -6.56 -28.58
C GLU A 64 -2.80 -5.92 -27.47
N VAL A 65 -3.11 -6.63 -26.38
CA VAL A 65 -4.03 -6.11 -25.37
C VAL A 65 -3.26 -5.32 -24.30
N THR A 66 -3.26 -4.00 -24.43
CA THR A 66 -2.59 -3.08 -23.49
C THR A 66 -3.38 -2.85 -22.19
N ASP A 67 -4.66 -3.22 -22.17
CA ASP A 67 -5.55 -3.01 -21.02
C ASP A 67 -5.71 -4.29 -20.19
N ASN A 68 -5.19 -4.26 -18.98
CA ASN A 68 -5.20 -5.39 -18.03
C ASN A 68 -6.62 -5.88 -17.69
N ALA A 69 -7.60 -4.99 -17.61
CA ALA A 69 -8.98 -5.37 -17.29
C ALA A 69 -9.66 -6.06 -18.48
N LYS A 70 -9.35 -5.58 -19.70
CA LYS A 70 -9.83 -6.17 -20.95
C LYS A 70 -9.19 -7.53 -21.20
N LEU A 71 -7.88 -7.65 -20.94
CA LEU A 71 -7.13 -8.91 -21.03
C LEU A 71 -7.77 -9.96 -20.11
N LEU A 72 -8.03 -9.63 -18.85
CA LEU A 72 -8.68 -10.55 -17.91
C LEU A 72 -10.06 -11.02 -18.44
N SER A 73 -10.88 -10.07 -18.91
CA SER A 73 -12.22 -10.36 -19.43
C SER A 73 -12.19 -11.28 -20.67
N MET A 74 -11.19 -11.12 -21.54
CA MET A 74 -10.98 -11.98 -22.71
C MET A 74 -10.58 -13.40 -22.31
N ILE A 75 -9.67 -13.57 -21.34
CA ILE A 75 -9.27 -14.88 -20.84
C ILE A 75 -10.48 -15.65 -20.29
N ILE A 76 -11.33 -14.98 -19.52
CA ILE A 76 -12.50 -15.62 -18.92
C ILE A 76 -13.54 -15.95 -19.98
N GLN A 77 -13.68 -15.10 -20.99
CA GLN A 77 -14.56 -15.38 -22.12
C GLN A 77 -14.12 -16.64 -22.87
N ASP A 78 -12.81 -16.83 -23.06
CA ASP A 78 -12.27 -17.99 -23.76
C ASP A 78 -12.37 -19.28 -22.92
N LEU A 79 -12.08 -19.21 -21.62
CA LEU A 79 -12.14 -20.38 -20.73
C LEU A 79 -13.55 -20.79 -20.33
N LEU A 80 -14.44 -19.82 -20.10
CA LEU A 80 -15.70 -20.03 -19.38
C LEU A 80 -16.92 -19.50 -20.14
N GLY A 81 -16.71 -18.88 -21.31
CA GLY A 81 -17.75 -18.34 -22.16
C GLY A 81 -18.45 -17.10 -21.58
N PHE A 82 -19.59 -16.75 -22.17
CA PHE A 82 -20.38 -15.57 -21.78
C PHE A 82 -20.89 -15.65 -20.32
N GLY A 83 -21.26 -16.85 -19.86
CA GLY A 83 -21.72 -17.05 -18.47
C GLY A 83 -20.64 -16.72 -17.44
N GLY A 84 -19.38 -17.05 -17.72
CA GLY A 84 -18.26 -16.73 -16.85
C GLY A 84 -17.92 -15.24 -16.80
N MET A 85 -18.06 -14.54 -17.92
CA MET A 85 -17.84 -13.09 -17.99
C MET A 85 -18.81 -12.33 -17.08
N VAL A 86 -20.10 -12.69 -17.10
CA VAL A 86 -21.12 -12.06 -16.24
C VAL A 86 -20.83 -12.36 -14.77
N LEU A 87 -20.49 -13.62 -14.45
CA LEU A 87 -20.14 -14.03 -13.09
C LEU A 87 -18.94 -13.22 -12.56
N LEU A 88 -17.89 -13.07 -13.37
CA LEU A 88 -16.73 -12.28 -12.98
C LEU A 88 -17.09 -10.81 -12.76
N GLY A 89 -17.89 -10.22 -13.64
CA GLY A 89 -18.36 -8.83 -13.47
C GLY A 89 -19.04 -8.61 -12.12
N ILE A 90 -19.89 -9.55 -11.69
CA ILE A 90 -20.56 -9.50 -10.39
C ILE A 90 -19.54 -9.65 -9.25
N ILE A 91 -18.64 -10.63 -9.30
CA ILE A 91 -17.65 -10.89 -8.25
C ILE A 91 -16.72 -9.68 -8.08
N VAL A 92 -16.15 -9.19 -9.19
CA VAL A 92 -15.25 -8.03 -9.19
C VAL A 92 -16.00 -6.78 -8.76
N GLY A 93 -17.24 -6.59 -9.23
CA GLY A 93 -18.09 -5.48 -8.78
C GLY A 93 -18.30 -5.47 -7.27
N LEU A 94 -18.62 -6.62 -6.66
CA LEU A 94 -18.77 -6.77 -5.22
C LEU A 94 -17.44 -6.57 -4.46
N ALA A 95 -16.34 -7.08 -4.98
CA ALA A 95 -15.00 -6.91 -4.40
C ALA A 95 -14.54 -5.44 -4.40
N CYS A 96 -14.72 -4.74 -5.52
CA CYS A 96 -14.40 -3.33 -5.65
C CYS A 96 -15.32 -2.45 -4.78
N LEU A 97 -16.61 -2.81 -4.67
CA LEU A 97 -17.57 -2.09 -3.83
C LEU A 97 -17.17 -2.14 -2.36
N THR A 98 -16.86 -3.33 -1.84
CA THR A 98 -16.44 -3.49 -0.43
C THR A 98 -15.14 -2.74 -0.13
N THR A 99 -14.18 -2.75 -1.05
CA THR A 99 -12.92 -2.00 -0.93
C THR A 99 -13.15 -0.48 -0.94
N SER A 100 -13.99 0.00 -1.86
CA SER A 100 -14.34 1.42 -1.95
C SER A 100 -15.06 1.94 -0.70
N ILE A 101 -16.01 1.15 -0.16
CA ILE A 101 -16.70 1.47 1.10
C ILE A 101 -15.69 1.56 2.25
N GLY A 102 -14.76 0.60 2.34
CA GLY A 102 -13.71 0.59 3.35
C GLY A 102 -12.83 1.85 3.27
N LEU A 103 -12.24 2.13 2.11
CA LEU A 103 -11.34 3.27 1.92
C LEU A 103 -12.06 4.59 2.18
N THR A 104 -13.28 4.76 1.65
CA THR A 104 -14.06 5.98 1.83
C THR A 104 -14.40 6.21 3.31
N SER A 105 -14.75 5.15 4.04
CA SER A 105 -15.02 5.23 5.48
C SER A 105 -13.75 5.59 6.27
N ALA A 106 -12.62 4.99 5.94
CA ALA A 106 -11.32 5.29 6.55
C ALA A 106 -10.90 6.74 6.34
N THR A 107 -10.98 7.21 5.09
CA THR A 107 -10.64 8.58 4.74
C THR A 107 -11.58 9.56 5.44
N ALA A 108 -12.89 9.30 5.46
CA ALA A 108 -13.85 10.15 6.15
C ALA A 108 -13.60 10.22 7.66
N SER A 109 -13.34 9.09 8.32
CA SER A 109 -13.02 9.05 9.76
C SER A 109 -11.70 9.75 10.09
N TYR A 110 -10.69 9.58 9.23
CA TYR A 110 -9.40 10.27 9.37
C TYR A 110 -9.56 11.80 9.27
N PHE A 111 -10.26 12.28 8.23
CA PHE A 111 -10.49 13.72 8.07
C PHE A 111 -11.42 14.29 9.14
N GLU A 112 -12.43 13.56 9.58
CA GLU A 112 -13.30 13.97 10.69
C GLU A 112 -12.48 14.19 11.99
N THR A 113 -11.57 13.26 12.29
CA THR A 113 -10.64 13.37 13.44
C THR A 113 -9.69 14.56 13.26
N LEU A 114 -9.14 14.74 12.06
CA LEU A 114 -8.21 15.82 11.75
C LEU A 114 -8.85 17.21 11.87
N PHE A 115 -10.09 17.35 11.39
CA PHE A 115 -10.88 18.59 11.48
C PHE A 115 -11.56 18.78 12.85
N LYS A 116 -11.31 17.90 13.82
CA LYS A 116 -11.90 17.95 15.17
C LYS A 116 -13.42 18.12 15.14
N GLY A 117 -14.10 17.43 14.22
CA GLY A 117 -15.55 17.46 14.07
C GLY A 117 -16.14 18.72 13.41
N LYS A 118 -15.33 19.61 12.83
CA LYS A 118 -15.85 20.77 12.07
C LYS A 118 -16.55 20.38 10.76
N VAL A 119 -16.25 19.20 10.21
CA VAL A 119 -16.87 18.66 8.99
C VAL A 119 -17.50 17.32 9.31
N SER A 120 -18.78 17.15 8.98
CA SER A 120 -19.51 15.90 9.23
C SER A 120 -18.99 14.76 8.34
N TYR A 121 -18.86 13.56 8.93
CA TYR A 121 -18.54 12.31 8.23
C TYR A 121 -19.35 12.13 6.93
N LYS A 122 -20.66 12.40 6.96
CA LYS A 122 -21.54 12.26 5.80
C LYS A 122 -21.10 13.16 4.63
N THR A 123 -20.72 14.39 4.92
CA THR A 123 -20.27 15.34 3.89
C THR A 123 -18.96 14.89 3.27
N LEU A 124 -18.01 14.40 4.07
CA LEU A 124 -16.73 13.88 3.58
C LEU A 124 -16.92 12.66 2.66
N VAL A 125 -17.77 11.72 3.05
CA VAL A 125 -18.09 10.54 2.22
C VAL A 125 -18.67 10.95 0.87
N VAL A 126 -19.62 11.90 0.86
CA VAL A 126 -20.25 12.38 -0.39
C VAL A 126 -19.21 13.06 -1.28
N VAL A 127 -18.37 13.94 -0.75
CA VAL A 127 -17.33 14.63 -1.52
C VAL A 127 -16.34 13.64 -2.14
N VAL A 128 -15.85 12.68 -1.36
CA VAL A 128 -14.90 11.66 -1.84
C VAL A 128 -15.54 10.78 -2.92
N THR A 129 -16.81 10.41 -2.76
CA THR A 129 -17.53 9.57 -3.73
C THR A 129 -17.75 10.31 -5.06
N VAL A 130 -18.21 11.56 -5.01
CA VAL A 130 -18.44 12.38 -6.21
C VAL A 130 -17.13 12.67 -6.93
N PHE A 131 -16.07 12.98 -6.19
CA PHE A 131 -14.73 13.16 -6.75
C PHE A 131 -14.23 11.88 -7.43
N SER A 132 -14.34 10.73 -6.77
CA SER A 132 -13.93 9.44 -7.34
C SER A 132 -14.74 9.07 -8.58
N PHE A 133 -16.04 9.37 -8.60
CA PHE A 133 -16.89 9.19 -9.77
C PHE A 133 -16.42 10.04 -10.96
N ALA A 134 -16.08 11.32 -10.73
CA ALA A 134 -15.53 12.18 -11.77
C ALA A 134 -14.21 11.62 -12.32
N VAL A 135 -13.29 11.21 -11.45
CA VAL A 135 -11.99 10.63 -11.84
C VAL A 135 -12.15 9.31 -12.60
N SER A 136 -13.15 8.49 -12.26
CA SER A 136 -13.45 7.22 -12.93
C SER A 136 -13.75 7.36 -14.42
N ASN A 137 -14.14 8.56 -14.90
CA ASN A 137 -14.41 8.82 -16.31
C ASN A 137 -13.14 9.03 -17.16
N ILE A 138 -11.96 9.20 -16.55
CA ILE A 138 -10.68 9.50 -17.23
C ILE A 138 -10.06 8.23 -17.88
N GLY A 139 -10.52 7.05 -17.47
CA GLY A 139 -10.04 5.75 -17.97
C GLY A 139 -8.93 5.14 -17.10
N LEU A 140 -8.96 3.82 -16.97
CA LEU A 140 -8.13 3.06 -16.03
C LEU A 140 -6.62 3.27 -16.25
N ASN A 141 -6.16 3.20 -17.51
CA ASN A 141 -4.74 3.32 -17.83
C ASN A 141 -4.16 4.69 -17.44
N GLN A 142 -4.92 5.77 -17.60
CA GLN A 142 -4.51 7.12 -17.20
C GLN A 142 -4.44 7.26 -15.68
N ILE A 143 -5.45 6.72 -14.98
CA ILE A 143 -5.46 6.69 -13.51
C ILE A 143 -4.23 5.93 -12.99
N ILE A 144 -3.91 4.77 -13.59
CA ILE A 144 -2.73 3.97 -13.23
C ILE A 144 -1.44 4.73 -13.55
N ALA A 145 -1.35 5.39 -14.71
CA ALA A 145 -0.16 6.15 -15.11
C ALA A 145 0.15 7.29 -14.13
N ILE A 146 -0.88 7.97 -13.60
CA ILE A 146 -0.74 9.02 -12.58
C ILE A 146 -0.42 8.42 -11.20
N ALA A 147 -1.05 7.29 -10.84
CA ALA A 147 -0.84 6.64 -9.54
C ALA A 147 0.52 5.96 -9.41
N SER A 148 1.07 5.42 -10.51
CA SER A 148 2.34 4.70 -10.55
C SER A 148 3.53 5.46 -9.94
N PRO A 149 3.84 6.72 -10.34
CA PRO A 149 4.96 7.47 -9.76
C PRO A 149 4.74 7.79 -8.27
N ILE A 150 3.51 8.13 -7.89
CA ILE A 150 3.15 8.43 -6.49
C ILE A 150 3.37 7.19 -5.61
N LEU A 151 2.97 6.02 -6.09
CA LEU A 151 3.17 4.75 -5.41
C LEU A 151 4.66 4.42 -5.28
N SER A 152 5.41 4.61 -6.36
CA SER A 152 6.85 4.32 -6.38
C SER A 152 7.61 5.16 -5.35
N LEU A 153 7.18 6.40 -5.11
CA LEU A 153 7.71 7.25 -4.03
C LEU A 153 7.30 6.76 -2.64
N LEU A 154 6.04 6.39 -2.45
CA LEU A 154 5.52 6.06 -1.12
C LEU A 154 5.93 4.65 -0.65
N TYR A 155 6.11 3.71 -1.56
CA TYR A 155 6.32 2.30 -1.24
C TYR A 155 7.56 2.04 -0.37
N PRO A 156 8.74 2.60 -0.69
CA PRO A 156 9.95 2.45 0.14
C PRO A 156 9.76 2.98 1.57
N VAL A 157 9.15 4.16 1.69
CA VAL A 157 8.90 4.83 2.97
C VAL A 157 8.02 3.97 3.88
N VAL A 158 6.96 3.41 3.29
CA VAL A 158 5.99 2.57 3.98
C VAL A 158 6.61 1.25 4.44
N ILE A 159 7.41 0.59 3.60
CA ILE A 159 8.09 -0.66 3.97
C ILE A 159 9.01 -0.44 5.16
N ILE A 160 9.75 0.67 5.18
CA ILE A 160 10.67 1.00 6.27
C ILE A 160 9.91 1.25 7.57
N LEU A 161 8.77 1.95 7.52
CA LEU A 161 7.90 2.14 8.68
C LEU A 161 7.39 0.80 9.23
N VAL A 162 7.00 -0.13 8.36
CA VAL A 162 6.55 -1.47 8.75
C VAL A 162 7.68 -2.25 9.44
N ILE A 163 8.88 -2.25 8.85
CA ILE A 163 10.06 -2.93 9.44
C ILE A 163 10.41 -2.31 10.80
N CYS A 164 10.46 -0.98 10.90
CA CYS A 164 10.72 -0.27 12.16
C CYS A 164 9.68 -0.59 13.24
N SER A 165 8.40 -0.74 12.87
CA SER A 165 7.33 -1.11 13.80
C SER A 165 7.52 -2.51 14.40
N PHE A 166 8.06 -3.45 13.62
CA PHE A 166 8.28 -4.83 14.07
C PHE A 166 9.42 -4.96 15.10
N PHE A 167 10.43 -4.09 15.04
CA PHE A 167 11.58 -4.10 15.95
C PHE A 167 11.45 -3.11 17.14
N LYS A 168 10.23 -2.63 17.42
CA LYS A 168 9.93 -1.62 18.45
C LYS A 168 10.56 -1.91 19.83
N ASP A 169 10.57 -3.18 20.27
CA ASP A 169 11.13 -3.56 21.58
C ASP A 169 12.67 -3.61 21.63
N ARG A 170 13.37 -3.79 20.50
CA ARG A 170 14.84 -3.65 20.43
C ARG A 170 15.31 -2.23 20.07
N LEU A 171 14.45 -1.40 19.49
CA LEU A 171 14.79 -0.04 19.01
C LEU A 171 14.62 1.07 20.04
N LEU A 172 13.97 0.83 21.20
CA LEU A 172 13.79 1.85 22.24
C LEU A 172 15.11 2.40 22.84
N ARG A 173 16.27 1.83 22.47
CA ARG A 173 17.59 2.23 22.97
C ARG A 173 18.49 2.93 21.93
N CYS A 174 18.06 3.14 20.68
CA CYS A 174 18.85 3.82 19.63
C CYS A 174 17.97 4.65 18.67
N TYR A 175 18.56 5.69 18.04
CA TYR A 175 17.90 6.67 17.14
C TYR A 175 17.41 6.07 15.80
N LEU A 176 17.25 4.76 15.69
CA LEU A 176 16.97 4.06 14.44
C LEU A 176 15.69 4.49 13.71
N PRO A 177 14.51 4.75 14.35
CA PRO A 177 13.28 4.90 13.56
C PRO A 177 13.17 6.26 12.86
N GLY A 178 13.74 7.33 13.42
CA GLY A 178 13.62 8.68 12.87
C GLY A 178 14.64 8.98 11.77
N ALA A 179 15.91 8.62 11.98
CA ALA A 179 16.97 8.89 11.03
C ALA A 179 16.94 7.94 9.82
N ALA A 180 16.63 6.66 10.00
CA ALA A 180 16.50 5.72 8.88
C ALA A 180 15.27 6.04 8.01
N CYS A 181 14.13 6.43 8.63
CA CYS A 181 12.99 6.94 7.87
C CYS A 181 13.31 8.24 7.15
N LEU A 182 14.01 9.19 7.78
CA LEU A 182 14.35 10.47 7.15
C LEU A 182 15.35 10.29 6.01
N VAL A 183 16.39 9.48 6.19
CA VAL A 183 17.38 9.18 5.14
C VAL A 183 16.73 8.42 3.98
N ALA A 184 15.90 7.42 4.26
CA ALA A 184 15.21 6.70 3.20
C ALA A 184 14.14 7.55 2.52
N PHE A 185 13.44 8.42 3.25
CA PHE A 185 12.52 9.39 2.69
C PHE A 185 13.24 10.39 1.77
N VAL A 186 14.40 10.91 2.19
CA VAL A 186 15.22 11.82 1.37
C VAL A 186 15.75 11.13 0.11
N ILE A 187 16.25 9.90 0.22
CA ILE A 187 16.77 9.14 -0.93
C ILE A 187 15.65 8.77 -1.90
N THR A 188 14.50 8.33 -1.39
CA THR A 188 13.33 8.01 -2.24
C THR A 188 12.74 9.26 -2.90
N CYS A 189 12.78 10.41 -2.20
CA CYS A 189 12.41 11.70 -2.76
C CYS A 189 13.34 12.10 -3.91
N PHE A 190 14.66 11.91 -3.75
CA PHE A 190 15.65 12.13 -4.82
C PHE A 190 15.47 11.18 -6.01
N ASP A 191 15.19 9.90 -5.77
CA ASP A 191 14.95 8.88 -6.80
C ASP A 191 13.66 9.14 -7.60
N THR A 192 12.60 9.58 -6.91
CA THR A 192 11.34 9.99 -7.58
C THR A 192 11.54 11.27 -8.39
N LEU A 193 12.36 12.20 -7.90
CA LEU A 193 12.66 13.44 -8.61
C LEU A 193 13.48 13.16 -9.88
N HIS A 194 14.38 12.19 -9.86
CA HIS A 194 15.10 11.73 -11.05
C HIS A 194 14.14 11.08 -12.06
N SER A 195 13.36 10.09 -11.64
CA SER A 195 12.45 9.35 -12.53
C SER A 195 11.30 10.19 -13.11
N THR A 196 10.87 11.26 -12.41
CA THR A 196 9.75 12.11 -12.85
C THR A 196 10.19 13.39 -13.58
N PHE A 197 11.35 13.97 -13.26
CA PHE A 197 11.83 15.23 -13.87
C PHE A 197 13.00 15.06 -14.87
N GLY A 198 13.51 13.85 -15.10
CA GLY A 198 14.51 13.59 -16.15
C GLY A 198 15.90 14.19 -15.89
N MET A 199 16.22 14.53 -14.63
CA MET A 199 17.56 14.96 -14.24
C MET A 199 18.45 13.74 -14.05
N ASN A 200 19.25 13.42 -15.08
CA ASN A 200 20.18 12.30 -15.07
C ASN A 200 21.27 12.49 -14.01
N PHE A 201 21.19 11.75 -12.91
CA PHE A 201 22.30 11.56 -12.00
C PHE A 201 22.97 10.22 -12.30
N SER A 202 24.13 10.24 -12.96
CA SER A 202 24.95 9.05 -13.31
C SER A 202 25.34 8.15 -12.13
N PHE A 203 25.05 8.54 -10.89
CA PHE A 203 25.26 7.73 -9.70
C PHE A 203 24.18 6.65 -9.49
N LEU A 204 22.99 6.79 -10.10
CA LEU A 204 21.88 5.85 -9.97
C LEU A 204 21.99 4.64 -10.92
N GLU A 205 22.59 4.82 -12.10
CA GLU A 205 22.86 3.71 -13.06
C GLU A 205 23.90 2.71 -12.54
N MET A 206 24.68 3.07 -11.51
CA MET A 206 25.73 2.22 -10.93
C MET A 206 25.20 1.30 -9.81
N LEU A 207 23.91 1.37 -9.48
CA LEU A 207 23.31 0.50 -8.46
C LEU A 207 22.84 -0.84 -9.05
N PRO A 208 23.36 -1.98 -8.56
CA PRO A 208 22.91 -3.30 -8.99
C PRO A 208 21.54 -3.61 -8.37
N LEU A 209 20.45 -3.21 -9.06
CA LEU A 209 19.03 -3.65 -8.95
C LEU A 209 18.06 -2.65 -9.63
N ASP A 210 18.57 -1.61 -10.28
CA ASP A 210 17.76 -0.58 -10.94
C ASP A 210 16.80 -1.15 -12.01
N SER A 211 17.25 -2.17 -12.74
CA SER A 211 16.46 -2.85 -13.78
C SER A 211 15.17 -3.52 -13.27
N MET A 212 14.98 -3.66 -11.95
CA MET A 212 13.77 -4.20 -11.32
C MET A 212 12.96 -3.14 -10.54
N GLY A 213 13.32 -1.86 -10.62
CA GLY A 213 12.69 -0.80 -9.82
C GLY A 213 12.97 -0.91 -8.30
N LEU A 214 14.03 -1.66 -7.93
CA LEU A 214 14.43 -1.91 -6.55
C LEU A 214 15.70 -1.14 -6.14
N GLY A 215 16.07 -0.10 -6.89
CA GLY A 215 17.24 0.75 -6.60
C GLY A 215 17.24 1.35 -5.19
N TRP A 216 16.08 1.50 -4.55
CA TRP A 216 15.90 2.00 -3.19
C TRP A 216 16.30 1.02 -2.08
N VAL A 217 16.39 -0.29 -2.36
CA VAL A 217 16.66 -1.32 -1.34
C VAL A 217 18.10 -1.23 -0.82
N LEU A 218 19.08 -1.07 -1.71
CA LEU A 218 20.50 -1.00 -1.36
C LEU A 218 20.80 0.20 -0.44
N PRO A 219 20.36 1.43 -0.77
CA PRO A 219 20.55 2.60 0.10
C PRO A 219 19.79 2.49 1.42
N ALA A 220 18.60 1.89 1.44
CA ALA A 220 17.83 1.67 2.67
C ALA A 220 18.57 0.73 3.63
N VAL A 221 19.19 -0.34 3.12
CA VAL A 221 19.99 -1.27 3.91
C VAL A 221 21.25 -0.60 4.45
N ILE A 222 21.97 0.18 3.61
CA ILE A 222 23.17 0.91 4.03
C ILE A 222 22.83 1.97 5.08
N GLY A 223 21.75 2.75 4.88
CA GLY A 223 21.28 3.73 5.86
C GLY A 223 20.85 3.09 7.18
N GLY A 224 20.22 1.90 7.13
CA GLY A 224 19.89 1.10 8.30
C GLY A 224 21.14 0.62 9.07
N LEU A 225 22.17 0.17 8.36
CA LEU A 225 23.45 -0.24 8.95
C LEU A 225 24.20 0.94 9.59
N ILE A 226 24.25 2.10 8.92
CA ILE A 226 24.87 3.31 9.47
C ILE A 226 24.11 3.78 10.71
N GLY A 227 22.77 3.77 10.68
CA GLY A 227 21.92 4.10 11.82
C GLY A 227 22.10 3.16 13.01
N PHE A 228 22.51 1.90 12.78
CA PHE A 228 22.82 0.93 13.83
C PHE A 228 24.15 1.24 14.55
N PHE A 229 25.13 1.81 13.85
CA PHE A 229 26.46 2.12 14.38
C PHE A 229 26.60 3.50 15.03
N VAL A 230 25.58 4.37 14.97
CA VAL A 230 25.60 5.69 15.62
C VAL A 230 24.88 5.62 16.98
N PRO A 231 25.61 5.49 18.11
CA PRO A 231 25.01 5.53 19.44
C PRO A 231 24.53 6.94 19.81
N ARG A 232 23.36 7.02 20.45
CA ARG A 232 22.79 8.27 20.96
C ARG A 232 23.51 8.71 22.24
N LYS A 233 24.03 9.95 22.29
CA LYS A 233 24.20 10.66 23.56
C LYS A 233 22.82 10.90 24.16
N ALA A 234 22.60 10.38 25.36
CA ALA A 234 21.38 10.56 26.12
C ALA A 234 21.02 12.06 26.17
N LYS A 235 19.89 12.43 25.56
CA LYS A 235 19.19 13.65 25.96
C LYS A 235 18.11 13.18 26.93
N ALA A 236 18.28 13.68 28.16
CA ALA A 236 17.51 13.36 29.34
C ALA A 236 16.00 13.49 29.12
N ALA A 237 15.28 12.73 29.94
CA ALA A 237 13.88 12.93 30.22
C ALA A 237 13.55 14.41 30.49
N GLU A 238 12.44 14.88 29.94
CA GLU A 238 11.58 15.94 30.49
C GLU A 238 10.26 15.84 29.68
N GLU A 239 9.27 15.06 30.13
CA GLU A 239 8.21 15.41 31.10
C GLU A 239 7.41 16.67 30.70
N ALA A 240 6.23 16.43 30.13
CA ALA A 240 4.93 17.02 30.49
C ALA A 240 3.81 16.39 29.65
#